data_AF-A0AAU5QU06-F1
#
_entry.id   AF-A0AAU5QU06-F1
#
_cell.length_a   1.000
_cell.length_b   1.000
_cell.length_c   1.000
_cell.angle_alpha   90.00
_cell.angle_beta   90.00
_cell.angle_gamma   90.00
#
_symmetry.space_group_name_H-M   'P 1'
#
loop_
_entity.id
_entity.type
_entity.pdbx_description
1 polymer ?
#
loop_
_entity_poly.entity_id
_entity_poly.type
_entity_poly.pdbx_seq_one_letter_code
_entity_poly.pdbx_strand_id
1 'polypeptide(L)'
;MKRNERARQVLGRFGDVVWFRSPVERHPIYGYRQVAFVGWRFAEPHEELKEVFESAVRQASTQVEWTFRPVRNWMIVPTRLIQEAGPNAQHFNEAMDAIRESDQDFCAATAVDLEGIFRVLSGNPAREGSPSGKSKCPIK
;
A
#
# COMPACT_ATOMS: atom_id res chain seq x y z
N MET A 1 -8.47 11.72 -7.67
CA MET A 1 -8.35 10.26 -7.61
C MET A 1 -8.23 9.85 -6.15
N LYS A 2 -8.96 8.82 -5.71
CA LYS A 2 -8.85 8.32 -4.33
C LYS A 2 -7.53 7.57 -4.15
N ARG A 3 -6.92 7.62 -2.96
CA ARG A 3 -5.67 6.91 -2.64
C ARG A 3 -5.69 5.42 -3.01
N ASN A 4 -6.81 4.75 -2.80
CA ASN A 4 -7.01 3.33 -3.10
C ASN A 4 -6.94 3.04 -4.62
N GLU A 5 -7.48 3.95 -5.44
CA GLU A 5 -7.44 3.87 -6.90
C GLU A 5 -6.01 4.10 -7.38
N ARG A 6 -5.32 5.11 -6.81
CA ARG A 6 -3.91 5.38 -7.08
C ARG A 6 -3.04 4.17 -6.75
N ALA A 7 -3.22 3.58 -5.58
CA ALA A 7 -2.48 2.40 -5.14
C ALA A 7 -2.61 1.25 -6.15
N ARG A 8 -3.84 0.97 -6.62
CA ARG A 8 -4.06 -0.05 -7.65
C ARG A 8 -3.40 0.30 -8.97
N GLN A 9 -3.47 1.56 -9.40
CA GLN A 9 -2.84 2.00 -10.64
C GLN A 9 -1.32 1.84 -10.59
N VAL A 10 -0.69 2.26 -9.47
CA VAL A 10 0.76 2.15 -9.29
C VAL A 10 1.18 0.69 -9.23
N LEU A 11 0.51 -0.14 -8.43
CA LEU A 11 0.82 -1.55 -8.30
C LEU A 11 0.61 -2.32 -9.60
N GLY A 12 -0.43 -1.97 -10.39
CA GLY A 12 -0.73 -2.61 -11.67
C GLY A 12 0.36 -2.46 -12.73
N ARG A 13 1.31 -1.53 -12.56
CA ARG A 13 2.49 -1.39 -13.44
C ARG A 13 3.51 -2.50 -13.27
N PHE A 14 3.46 -3.22 -12.16
CA PHE A 14 4.40 -4.27 -11.80
C PHE A 14 3.81 -5.68 -12.00
N GLY A 15 2.49 -5.78 -12.22
CA GLY A 15 1.81 -7.03 -12.52
C GLY A 15 0.33 -6.99 -12.15
N ASP A 16 -0.38 -8.07 -12.47
CA ASP A 16 -1.80 -8.20 -12.18
C ASP A 16 -2.06 -8.39 -10.68
N VAL A 17 -2.75 -7.43 -10.06
CA VAL A 17 -3.09 -7.47 -8.64
C VAL A 17 -4.37 -8.28 -8.43
N VAL A 18 -4.24 -9.48 -7.86
CA VAL A 18 -5.36 -10.42 -7.63
C VAL A 18 -5.96 -10.32 -6.23
N TRP A 19 -5.27 -9.66 -5.31
CA TRP A 19 -5.78 -9.33 -3.98
C TRP A 19 -5.26 -7.96 -3.56
N PHE A 20 -6.10 -7.15 -2.93
CA PHE A 20 -5.77 -5.77 -2.56
C PHE A 20 -6.51 -5.35 -1.29
N ARG A 21 -5.79 -4.68 -0.38
CA ARG A 21 -6.31 -4.05 0.82
C ARG A 21 -5.64 -2.70 1.03
N SER A 22 -6.44 -1.65 1.17
CA SER A 22 -5.99 -0.34 1.65
C SER A 22 -7.17 0.34 2.35
N PRO A 23 -7.00 0.87 3.57
CA PRO A 23 -8.09 1.54 4.29
C PRO A 23 -8.62 2.74 3.50
N VAL A 24 -9.92 3.01 3.63
CA VAL A 24 -10.46 4.32 3.21
C VAL A 24 -9.82 5.44 4.02
N GLU A 25 -9.70 6.63 3.45
CA GLU A 25 -8.95 7.72 4.08
C GLU A 25 -9.52 8.15 5.44
N ARG A 26 -10.85 8.19 5.55
CA ARG A 26 -11.56 8.54 6.78
C ARG A 26 -12.60 7.49 7.10
N HIS A 27 -12.81 7.26 8.39
CA HIS A 27 -13.89 6.41 8.88
C HIS A 27 -15.23 6.99 8.42
N PRO A 28 -16.12 6.20 7.77
CA PRO A 28 -17.32 6.73 7.14
C PRO A 28 -18.34 7.31 8.13
N ILE A 29 -18.37 6.78 9.36
CA ILE A 29 -19.30 7.25 10.42
C ILE A 29 -18.68 8.40 11.22
N TYR A 30 -17.52 8.19 11.84
CA TYR A 30 -16.93 9.15 12.77
C TYR A 30 -16.00 10.20 12.14
N GLY A 31 -15.63 10.07 10.86
CA GLY A 31 -14.83 11.06 10.14
C GLY A 31 -13.33 11.11 10.49
N TYR A 32 -12.87 10.35 11.49
CA TYR A 32 -11.44 10.26 11.84
C TYR A 32 -10.60 9.68 10.71
N ARG A 33 -9.35 10.10 10.62
CA ARG A 33 -8.38 9.55 9.66
C ARG A 33 -8.02 8.11 10.06
N GLN A 34 -7.88 7.25 9.08
CA GLN A 34 -7.43 5.87 9.27
C GLN A 34 -5.91 5.79 9.07
N VAL A 35 -5.24 4.90 9.81
CA VAL A 35 -3.82 4.58 9.58
C VAL A 35 -3.64 4.11 8.14
N ALA A 36 -2.78 4.78 7.38
CA ALA A 36 -2.56 4.43 5.98
C ALA A 36 -1.63 3.22 5.84
N PHE A 37 -2.02 2.26 5.01
CA PHE A 37 -1.15 1.20 4.51
C PHE A 37 -1.67 0.67 3.17
N VAL A 38 -0.87 -0.16 2.52
CA VAL A 38 -1.30 -0.92 1.34
C VAL A 38 -0.81 -2.35 1.43
N GLY A 39 -1.72 -3.30 1.21
CA GLY A 39 -1.44 -4.71 1.07
C GLY A 39 -1.93 -5.22 -0.28
N TRP A 40 -1.16 -6.09 -0.93
CA TRP A 40 -1.51 -6.64 -2.23
C TRP A 40 -0.92 -8.04 -2.45
N ARG A 41 -1.39 -8.70 -3.51
CA ARG A 41 -0.79 -9.93 -4.03
C ARG A 41 -0.87 -9.91 -5.56
N PHE A 42 0.25 -10.19 -6.21
CA PHE A 42 0.30 -10.38 -7.66
C PHE A 42 -0.18 -11.79 -8.05
N ALA A 43 -0.74 -11.94 -9.24
CA ALA A 43 -1.04 -13.25 -9.83
C ALA A 43 0.23 -14.10 -9.92
N GLU A 44 1.30 -13.47 -10.41
CA GLU A 44 2.64 -14.03 -10.53
C GLU A 44 3.61 -13.14 -9.74
N PRO A 45 4.01 -13.52 -8.52
CA PRO A 45 4.98 -12.75 -7.75
C PRO A 45 6.39 -12.96 -8.30
N HIS A 46 7.11 -11.86 -8.49
CA HIS A 46 8.47 -11.81 -9.02
C HIS A 46 9.42 -11.35 -7.92
N GLU A 47 10.42 -12.15 -7.58
CA GLU A 47 11.34 -11.89 -6.47
C GLU A 47 12.13 -10.59 -6.68
N GLU A 48 12.49 -10.26 -7.93
CA GLU A 48 13.17 -9.04 -8.31
C GLU A 48 12.38 -7.75 -7.97
N LEU A 49 11.05 -7.85 -7.87
CA LEU A 49 10.23 -6.70 -7.48
C LEU A 49 10.37 -6.36 -6.00
N LYS A 50 10.82 -7.29 -5.15
CA LYS A 50 10.99 -7.03 -3.72
C LYS A 50 11.97 -5.89 -3.49
N GLU A 51 13.10 -5.89 -4.21
CA GLU A 51 14.09 -4.84 -4.14
C GLU A 51 13.53 -3.49 -4.60
N VAL A 52 12.68 -3.48 -5.63
CA VAL A 52 12.00 -2.25 -6.09
C VAL A 52 11.13 -1.65 -4.99
N PHE A 53 10.28 -2.46 -4.35
CA PHE A 53 9.41 -1.98 -3.28
C PHE A 53 10.17 -1.59 -2.01
N GLU A 54 11.16 -2.37 -1.61
CA GLU A 54 12.02 -2.06 -0.47
C GLU A 54 12.79 -0.76 -0.70
N SER A 55 13.41 -0.60 -1.87
CA SER A 55 14.13 0.61 -2.25
C SER A 55 13.23 1.83 -2.31
N ALA A 56 12.01 1.69 -2.84
CA ALA A 56 11.04 2.79 -2.88
C ALA A 56 10.60 3.25 -1.48
N VAL A 57 10.43 2.32 -0.53
CA VAL A 57 10.15 2.67 0.87
C VAL A 57 11.33 3.40 1.50
N ARG A 58 12.57 2.96 1.24
CA ARG A 58 13.80 3.59 1.78
C ARG A 58 14.08 4.96 1.18
N GLN A 59 13.74 5.19 -0.08
CA GLN A 59 13.99 6.45 -0.78
C GLN A 59 12.92 7.51 -0.51
N ALA A 60 11.72 7.11 -0.11
CA ALA A 60 10.66 8.07 0.21
C ALA A 60 11.06 8.90 1.44
N SER A 61 10.99 10.22 1.32
CA SER A 61 11.06 11.10 2.49
C SER A 61 9.75 10.99 3.25
N THR A 62 9.76 10.28 4.38
CA THR A 62 8.59 9.99 5.21
C THR A 62 8.71 10.66 6.57
N GLN A 63 7.58 11.05 7.16
CA GLN A 63 7.50 11.63 8.49
C GLN A 63 7.54 10.56 9.59
N VAL A 64 7.08 9.36 9.28
CA VAL A 64 7.20 8.19 10.17
C VAL A 64 7.98 7.09 9.48
N GLU A 65 8.39 6.08 10.24
CA GLU A 65 9.08 4.92 9.69
C GLU A 65 8.12 3.96 8.98
N TRP A 66 8.58 3.41 7.85
CA TRP A 66 7.83 2.47 7.02
C TRP A 66 8.62 1.20 6.77
N THR A 67 7.90 0.10 6.64
CA THR A 67 8.48 -1.22 6.36
C THR A 67 7.78 -1.85 5.16
N PHE A 68 8.56 -2.45 4.26
CA PHE A 68 8.07 -3.38 3.26
C PHE A 68 8.13 -4.82 3.81
N ARG A 69 7.03 -5.57 3.69
CA ARG A 69 6.93 -6.97 4.14
C ARG A 69 6.55 -7.89 2.98
N PRO A 70 7.49 -8.65 2.39
CA PRO A 70 7.22 -9.61 1.32
C PRO A 70 6.70 -10.96 1.88
N VAL A 71 5.61 -10.92 2.65
CA VAL A 71 4.93 -12.13 3.16
C VAL A 71 3.90 -12.65 2.13
N ARG A 72 3.00 -13.58 2.50
CA ARG A 72 1.97 -14.13 1.57
C ARG A 72 1.21 -13.04 0.80
N ASN A 73 0.85 -11.96 1.49
CA ASN A 73 0.36 -10.73 0.89
C ASN A 73 1.42 -9.67 1.16
N TRP A 74 1.99 -9.09 0.11
CA TRP A 74 2.99 -8.04 0.24
C TRP A 74 2.35 -6.81 0.88
N MET A 75 3.10 -6.12 1.74
CA MET A 75 2.59 -4.95 2.43
C MET A 75 3.64 -3.86 2.51
N ILE A 76 3.20 -2.60 2.32
CA ILE A 76 3.91 -1.40 2.74
C ILE A 76 3.08 -0.80 3.86
N VAL A 77 3.69 -0.67 5.03
CA VAL A 77 2.99 -0.40 6.28
C VAL A 77 3.88 0.42 7.22
N PRO A 78 3.31 1.30 8.06
CA PRO A 78 4.07 1.99 9.08
C PRO A 78 4.70 1.00 10.06
N THR A 79 5.99 1.16 10.38
CA THR A 79 6.75 0.23 11.23
C THR A 79 6.11 0.08 12.61
N ARG A 80 5.65 1.19 13.19
CA ARG A 80 4.94 1.24 14.48
C ARG A 80 3.72 0.31 14.51
N LEU A 81 2.93 0.26 13.44
CA LEU A 81 1.75 -0.61 13.38
C LEU A 81 2.14 -2.10 13.49
N ILE A 82 3.27 -2.50 12.89
CA ILE A 82 3.76 -3.88 13.00
C ILE A 82 4.30 -4.17 14.39
N GLN A 83 4.98 -3.21 15.02
CA GLN A 83 5.50 -3.36 16.37
C GLN A 83 4.37 -3.51 17.39
N GLU A 84 3.32 -2.68 17.30
CA GLU A 84 2.17 -2.73 18.21
C GLU A 84 1.27 -3.96 17.96
N ALA A 85 1.22 -4.47 16.73
CA ALA A 85 0.47 -5.69 16.40
C ALA A 85 1.07 -6.97 17.01
N GLY A 86 2.23 -6.88 17.67
CA GLY A 86 2.91 -8.01 18.29
C GLY A 86 3.56 -8.99 17.30
N PRO A 87 4.06 -10.14 17.79
CA PRO A 87 4.75 -11.12 16.96
C PRO A 87 3.89 -11.54 15.75
N ASN A 88 4.52 -11.60 14.58
CA ASN A 88 3.86 -11.94 13.31
C ASN A 88 2.67 -11.03 12.93
N ALA A 89 2.50 -9.88 13.59
CA ALA A 89 1.35 -8.99 13.44
C ALA A 89 0.00 -9.67 13.74
N GLN A 90 -0.04 -10.54 14.75
CA GLN A 90 -1.26 -11.27 15.12
C GLN A 90 -2.42 -10.35 15.56
N HIS A 91 -2.12 -9.20 16.17
CA HIS A 91 -3.10 -8.21 16.64
C HIS A 91 -3.22 -7.01 15.68
N PHE A 92 -3.00 -7.21 14.38
CA PHE A 92 -2.90 -6.10 13.42
C PHE A 92 -4.11 -5.15 13.41
N ASN A 93 -5.32 -5.69 13.47
CA ASN A 93 -6.52 -4.85 13.46
C ASN A 93 -6.71 -4.10 14.78
N GLU A 94 -6.42 -4.74 15.93
CA GLU A 94 -6.51 -4.11 17.25
C GLU A 94 -5.51 -2.96 17.39
N ALA A 95 -4.26 -3.16 16.95
CA ALA A 95 -3.25 -2.10 16.91
C ALA A 95 -3.65 -0.96 15.97
N MET A 96 -4.21 -1.27 14.80
CA MET A 96 -4.69 -0.26 13.87
C MET A 96 -5.83 0.58 14.47
N ASP A 97 -6.77 -0.05 15.17
CA ASP A 97 -7.88 0.62 15.84
C ASP A 97 -7.38 1.49 17.01
N ALA A 98 -6.46 0.96 17.83
CA ALA A 98 -5.86 1.69 18.94
C ALA A 98 -5.08 2.93 18.48
N ILE A 99 -4.23 2.80 17.46
CA ILE A 99 -3.48 3.95 16.88
C ILE A 99 -4.45 4.96 16.30
N ARG A 100 -5.47 4.51 15.54
CA ARG A 100 -6.48 5.41 14.99
C ARG A 100 -7.13 6.26 16.07
N GLU A 101 -7.54 5.65 17.18
CA GLU A 101 -8.29 6.33 18.22
C GLU A 101 -7.42 7.23 19.09
N SER A 102 -6.15 6.87 19.28
CA SER A 102 -5.22 7.60 20.15
C SER A 102 -4.35 8.64 19.45
N ASP A 103 -4.08 8.50 18.14
CA ASP A 103 -3.05 9.27 17.45
C ASP A 103 -3.45 9.66 16.00
N GLN A 104 -4.21 10.74 15.89
CA GLN A 104 -4.68 11.26 14.60
C GLN A 104 -3.57 11.95 13.79
N ASP A 105 -2.54 12.48 14.44
CA ASP A 105 -1.39 13.09 13.75
C ASP A 105 -0.56 12.01 13.05
N PHE A 106 -0.34 10.87 13.69
CA PHE A 106 0.25 9.70 13.05
C PHE A 106 -0.61 9.22 11.86
N CYS A 107 -1.94 9.19 11.99
CA CYS A 107 -2.83 8.86 10.88
C CYS A 107 -2.72 9.86 9.71
N ALA A 108 -2.57 11.16 10.01
CA ALA A 108 -2.35 12.18 8.99
C ALA A 108 -0.99 12.04 8.30
N ALA A 109 0.09 11.84 9.08
CA ALA A 109 1.44 11.65 8.58
C ALA A 109 1.52 10.42 7.66
N THR A 110 0.96 9.29 8.09
CA THR A 110 0.97 8.06 7.27
C THR A 110 0.22 8.22 5.94
N ALA A 111 -0.86 9.00 5.92
CA ALA A 111 -1.57 9.28 4.67
C ALA A 111 -0.71 10.07 3.66
N VAL A 112 0.05 11.05 4.14
CA VAL A 112 0.96 11.85 3.30
C VAL A 112 2.14 11.00 2.83
N ASP A 113 2.75 10.24 3.74
CA ASP A 113 3.92 9.41 3.44
C ASP A 113 3.61 8.34 2.39
N LEU A 114 2.44 7.68 2.49
CA LEU A 114 2.05 6.64 1.53
C LEU A 114 1.92 7.19 0.11
N GLU A 115 1.41 8.42 -0.04
CA GLU A 115 1.38 9.11 -1.34
C GLU A 115 2.78 9.45 -1.85
N GLY A 116 3.71 9.77 -0.95
CA GLY A 116 5.13 9.95 -1.26
C GLY A 116 5.77 8.66 -1.78
N ILE A 117 5.54 7.54 -1.10
CA ILE A 117 6.00 6.21 -1.52
C ILE A 117 5.44 5.85 -2.90
N PHE A 118 4.15 6.09 -3.14
CA PHE A 118 3.55 5.87 -4.45
C PHE A 118 4.15 6.75 -5.55
N ARG A 119 4.58 7.97 -5.23
CA ARG A 119 5.29 8.83 -6.18
C ARG A 119 6.64 8.23 -6.57
N VAL A 120 7.41 7.74 -5.60
CA VAL A 120 8.69 7.05 -5.85
C VAL A 120 8.47 5.80 -6.71
N LEU A 121 7.51 4.94 -6.34
CA LEU A 121 7.16 3.76 -7.13
C LEU A 121 6.73 4.10 -8.56
N SER A 122 6.00 5.21 -8.75
CA SER A 122 5.59 5.67 -10.08
C SER A 122 6.77 6.12 -10.95
N GLY A 123 7.90 6.50 -10.37
CA GLY A 123 9.12 6.83 -11.10
C GLY A 123 9.92 5.61 -11.55
N ASN A 124 9.65 4.42 -11.00
CA ASN A 124 10.35 3.19 -11.37
C ASN A 124 9.85 2.63 -12.72
N PRO A 125 10.71 1.98 -13.51
CA PRO A 125 10.30 1.37 -14.77
C PRO A 125 9.17 0.37 -14.52
N ALA A 126 8.15 0.41 -15.39
CA ALA A 126 7.11 -0.62 -15.40
C ALA A 126 7.72 -1.95 -15.87
N ARG A 127 7.08 -3.06 -15.51
CA ARG A 127 7.46 -4.35 -16.10
C ARG A 127 7.07 -4.34 -17.57
N GLU A 128 8.03 -4.57 -18.47
CA GLU A 128 7.73 -4.84 -19.88
C GLU A 128 6.93 -6.14 -19.96
N GLY A 129 5.68 -6.07 -20.41
CA GLY A 129 4.82 -7.24 -20.63
C GLY A 129 3.41 -7.20 -20.06
N SER A 130 2.97 -6.15 -19.36
CA SER A 130 1.56 -6.04 -18.92
C SER A 130 0.64 -5.71 -20.12
N PRO A 131 -0.33 -6.57 -20.51
CA PRO A 131 -1.22 -6.28 -21.61
C PRO A 131 -2.30 -5.28 -21.17
N SER A 132 -2.07 -3.99 -21.41
CA SER A 132 -3.16 -3.01 -21.41
C SER A 132 -3.93 -3.13 -22.74
N GLY A 133 -4.84 -4.10 -22.84
CA GLY A 133 -5.54 -4.37 -24.09
C GLY A 133 -6.90 -5.03 -23.92
N LYS A 134 -7.86 -4.40 -23.24
CA LYS A 134 -9.27 -4.68 -23.55
C LYS A 134 -9.62 -3.98 -24.87
N SER A 135 -9.27 -4.64 -25.97
CA SER A 135 -9.78 -4.31 -27.30
C SER A 135 -11.30 -4.52 -27.31
N LYS A 136 -12.02 -3.53 -27.85
CA LYS A 136 -13.48 -3.55 -28.04
C LYS A 136 -13.87 -4.76 -28.90
N CYS A 137 -14.83 -5.55 -28.46
CA CYS A 137 -15.61 -6.39 -29.37
C CYS A 137 -16.67 -5.51 -30.06
N PRO A 138 -16.72 -5.44 -31.40
CA PRO A 138 -17.92 -4.97 -32.09
C PRO A 138 -18.91 -6.14 -32.21
N ILE A 139 -20.13 -5.93 -31.72
CA ILE A 139 -21.25 -6.82 -32.01
C ILE A 139 -21.70 -6.50 -33.43
N LYS A 140 -21.74 -7.52 -34.28
CA LYS A 140 -22.30 -7.50 -35.63
C LYS A 140 -23.82 -7.37 -35.59
#